data_AF-T1RTP8-F1
#
_entry.id   AF-T1RTP8-F1
#
_cell.length_a   1.000
_cell.length_b   1.000
_cell.length_c   1.000
_cell.angle_alpha   90.00
_cell.angle_beta   90.00
_cell.angle_gamma   90.00
#
_symmetry.space_group_name_H-M   'P 1'
#
loop_
_entity.id
_entity.type
_entity.pdbx_description
1 polymer ?
#
loop_
_entity_poly.entity_id
_entity_poly.type
_entity_poly.pdbx_seq_one_letter_code
_entity_poly.pdbx_strand_id
1 'polypeptide(L)'
;DMNLDRCYIITLNTSIVMPPRDFQEFLVNIKAGMYLPQTYLVREEMMITERMDSTSDLGYYINNLCKDKDTYRLQRRETILGMQKREALNCHKIRHFENKFVVE
;
A
#
# COMPACT_ATOMS: atom_id res chain seq x y z
N ASP A 1 0.38 6.86 -10.37
CA ASP A 1 0.55 6.15 -11.64
C ASP A 1 0.78 7.22 -12.69
N MET A 2 1.95 7.22 -13.35
CA MET A 2 2.33 8.33 -14.23
C MET A 2 1.49 8.38 -15.52
N ASN A 3 0.72 7.33 -15.79
CA ASN A 3 -0.20 7.25 -16.93
C ASN A 3 -1.60 7.75 -16.62
N LEU A 4 -1.95 7.89 -15.33
CA LEU A 4 -3.20 8.50 -14.90
C LEU A 4 -2.91 9.99 -14.69
N ASP A 5 -3.78 10.87 -15.19
CA ASP A 5 -3.72 12.33 -15.03
C ASP A 5 -4.04 12.78 -13.58
N ARG A 6 -3.56 11.99 -12.61
CA ARG A 6 -3.87 12.07 -11.18
C ARG A 6 -2.61 11.75 -10.39
N CYS A 7 -2.37 12.55 -9.36
CA CYS A 7 -1.33 12.30 -8.39
C CYS A 7 -1.88 11.64 -7.14
N TYR A 8 -1.14 10.67 -6.62
CA TYR A 8 -1.49 9.96 -5.40
C TYR A 8 -0.33 10.08 -4.42
N ILE A 9 -0.57 10.69 -3.26
CA ILE A 9 0.46 11.01 -2.26
C ILE A 9 0.29 10.12 -1.04
N ILE A 10 1.39 9.50 -0.60
CA ILE A 10 1.46 8.68 0.61
C ILE A 10 2.65 9.11 1.47
N THR A 11 2.45 9.13 2.78
CA THR A 11 3.53 9.33 3.75
C THR A 11 4.32 8.04 3.92
N LEU A 12 5.64 8.12 3.79
CA LEU A 12 6.52 6.97 4.01
C LEU A 12 6.66 6.67 5.51
N ASN A 13 6.67 5.38 5.87
CA ASN A 13 6.99 4.95 7.23
C ASN A 13 8.52 4.93 7.40
N THR A 14 9.06 5.95 8.07
CA THR A 14 10.50 6.14 8.30
C THR A 14 11.11 5.19 9.34
N SER A 15 10.30 4.39 10.04
CA SER A 15 10.79 3.40 11.01
C SER A 15 11.26 2.10 10.37
N ILE A 16 10.84 1.83 9.12
CA ILE A 16 11.11 0.56 8.42
C ILE A 16 12.32 0.70 7.47
N VAL A 17 12.69 1.92 7.09
CA VAL A 17 13.76 2.19 6.13
C VAL A 17 14.56 3.40 6.59
N MET A 18 15.90 3.31 6.56
CA MET A 18 16.79 4.43 6.85
C MET A 18 16.43 5.63 5.94
N PRO A 19 16.20 6.83 6.51
CA PRO A 19 15.86 7.99 5.69
C PRO A 19 17.08 8.36 4.81
N PRO A 20 16.89 8.53 3.49
CA PRO A 20 17.92 9.08 2.61
C PRO A 20 18.28 10.50 3.06
N ARG A 21 19.53 10.91 2.86
CA ARG A 21 20.02 12.24 3.28
C ARG A 21 19.36 13.34 2.45
N ASP A 22 19.05 13.05 1.19
CA ASP A 22 18.33 13.94 0.28
C ASP A 22 17.51 13.17 -0.76
N PHE A 23 16.61 13.88 -1.46
CA PHE A 23 15.72 13.29 -2.46
C PHE A 23 16.47 12.76 -3.69
N GLN A 24 17.66 13.29 -3.99
CA GLN A 24 18.45 12.85 -5.14
C GLN A 24 19.10 11.48 -4.85
N GLU A 25 19.66 11.30 -3.66
CA GLU A 25 20.16 10.03 -3.14
C GLU A 25 19.05 8.97 -3.13
N PHE A 26 17.84 9.36 -2.71
CA PHE A 26 16.66 8.49 -2.77
C PHE A 26 16.38 7.96 -4.18
N LEU A 27 16.31 8.85 -5.17
CA LEU A 27 16.02 8.48 -6.56
C LEU A 27 17.10 7.57 -7.15
N VAL A 28 18.38 7.84 -6.84
CA VAL A 28 19.51 7.01 -7.28
C VAL A 28 19.42 5.61 -6.69
N ASN A 29 19.15 5.50 -5.39
CA ASN A 29 19.08 4.22 -4.69
C ASN A 29 17.82 3.41 -5.04
N ILE A 30 16.70 4.07 -5.38
CA ILE A 30 15.54 3.39 -5.99
C ILE A 30 15.92 2.80 -7.34
N LYS A 31 16.58 3.58 -8.21
CA LYS A 31 17.01 3.12 -9.53
C LYS A 31 18.03 1.98 -9.42
N ALA A 32 18.87 1.99 -8.39
CA ALA A 32 19.83 0.94 -8.08
C ALA A 32 19.20 -0.28 -7.37
N GLY A 33 17.90 -0.25 -7.05
CA GLY A 33 17.19 -1.34 -6.38
C GLY A 33 17.54 -1.51 -4.91
N MET A 34 18.23 -0.55 -4.29
CA MET A 34 18.65 -0.61 -2.88
C MET A 34 17.50 -0.29 -1.90
N TYR A 35 16.51 0.48 -2.33
CA TYR A 35 15.29 0.77 -1.55
C TYR A 35 14.09 -0.10 -1.96
N LEU A 36 14.26 -0.99 -2.95
CA LEU A 36 13.22 -1.95 -3.32
C LEU A 36 13.34 -3.17 -2.39
N PRO A 37 12.32 -3.48 -1.58
CA PRO A 37 12.39 -4.63 -0.69
C PRO A 37 12.52 -5.93 -1.50
N GLN A 38 13.31 -6.88 -0.99
CA GLN A 38 13.27 -8.26 -1.45
C GLN A 38 11.82 -8.75 -1.34
N THR A 39 11.31 -9.26 -2.46
CA THR A 39 9.89 -9.54 -2.73
C THR A 39 9.30 -10.59 -1.80
N TYR A 40 9.01 -10.24 -0.55
CA TYR A 40 7.82 -10.76 0.10
C TYR A 40 6.72 -9.77 -0.22
N LEU A 41 5.86 -10.13 -1.17
CA LEU A 41 4.79 -9.27 -1.71
C LEU A 41 3.83 -8.87 -0.59
N VAL A 42 4.10 -7.76 0.10
CA VAL A 42 3.15 -7.12 1.00
C VAL A 42 2.13 -6.42 0.11
N ARG A 43 1.00 -7.08 -0.14
CA ARG A 43 -0.13 -6.47 -0.83
C ARG A 43 -0.79 -5.48 0.13
N GLU A 44 -0.30 -4.25 0.14
CA GLU A 44 -0.92 -3.17 0.90
C GLU A 44 -2.14 -2.65 0.13
N GLU A 45 -3.32 -2.76 0.74
CA GLU A 45 -4.52 -2.11 0.22
C GLU A 45 -4.50 -0.63 0.58
N MET A 46 -4.68 0.24 -0.42
CA MET A 46 -4.70 1.70 -0.25
C MET A 46 -6.11 2.23 -0.47
N MET A 47 -6.50 3.23 0.32
CA MET A 47 -7.76 3.96 0.14
C MET A 47 -7.49 5.46 -0.02
N ILE A 48 -8.26 6.10 -0.91
CA ILE A 48 -8.25 7.55 -1.07
C ILE A 48 -9.03 8.15 0.09
N THR A 49 -8.40 9.03 0.85
CA THR A 49 -9.05 9.70 1.99
C THR A 49 -9.56 11.08 1.64
N GLU A 50 -8.75 11.85 0.90
CA GLU A 50 -8.96 13.27 0.72
C GLU A 50 -8.40 13.72 -0.63
N ARG A 51 -9.07 14.69 -1.26
CA ARG A 51 -8.52 15.43 -2.40
C ARG A 51 -7.78 16.64 -1.86
N MET A 52 -6.53 16.81 -2.26
CA MET A 52 -5.71 17.93 -1.85
C MET A 52 -5.83 19.07 -2.85
N ASP A 53 -6.12 20.27 -2.35
CA ASP A 53 -6.24 21.48 -3.18
C ASP A 53 -4.88 22.12 -3.51
N SER A 54 -3.88 21.96 -2.63
CA SER A 54 -2.54 22.49 -2.83
C SER A 54 -1.45 21.42 -2.63
N THR A 55 -0.46 21.45 -3.51
CA THR A 55 0.75 20.61 -3.46
C THR A 55 1.99 21.40 -3.01
N SER A 56 1.83 22.70 -2.69
CA SER A 56 2.92 23.60 -2.29
C SER A 56 3.71 23.10 -1.09
N ASP A 57 3.01 22.47 -0.15
CA ASP A 57 3.56 22.07 1.15
C ASP A 57 4.32 20.74 1.06
N LEU A 58 4.23 20.05 -0.08
CA LEU A 58 4.91 18.78 -0.34
C LEU A 58 6.35 18.97 -0.84
N GLY A 59 6.81 20.22 -0.91
CA GLY A 59 8.14 20.58 -1.37
C GLY A 59 8.28 20.63 -2.89
N TYR A 60 9.39 21.21 -3.35
CA TYR A 60 9.61 21.59 -4.74
C TYR A 60 9.45 20.44 -5.75
N TYR A 61 10.04 19.27 -5.45
CA TYR A 61 10.03 18.13 -6.36
C TYR A 61 8.64 17.53 -6.56
N ILE A 62 7.92 17.28 -5.46
CA ILE A 62 6.58 16.70 -5.52
C ILE A 62 5.62 17.70 -6.16
N ASN A 63 5.72 18.98 -5.79
CA ASN A 63 4.91 20.04 -6.37
C ASN A 63 5.09 20.12 -7.89
N ASN A 64 6.33 20.11 -8.40
CA ASN A 64 6.56 20.17 -9.86
C ASN A 64 6.01 18.95 -10.62
N LEU A 65 6.01 17.76 -10.01
CA LEU A 65 5.53 16.53 -10.65
C LEU A 65 4.00 16.41 -10.67
N CYS A 66 3.35 16.97 -9.65
CA CYS A 66 1.92 16.89 -9.42
C CYS A 66 1.17 18.19 -9.71
N LYS A 67 1.90 19.23 -10.11
CA LYS A 67 1.31 20.48 -10.57
C LYS A 67 0.31 20.19 -11.69
N ASP A 68 -0.84 20.86 -11.61
CA ASP A 68 -1.91 20.79 -12.60
C ASP A 68 -2.61 19.41 -12.70
N LYS A 69 -2.37 18.50 -11.75
CA LYS A 69 -3.02 17.18 -11.67
C LYS A 69 -3.92 17.07 -10.45
N ASP A 70 -4.99 16.30 -10.59
CA ASP A 70 -5.84 15.97 -9.44
C ASP A 70 -5.05 15.17 -8.41
N THR A 71 -4.85 15.77 -7.24
CA THR A 71 -4.03 15.18 -6.18
C THR A 71 -4.90 14.57 -5.09
N TYR A 72 -4.62 13.31 -4.77
CA TYR A 72 -5.34 12.54 -3.76
C TYR A 72 -4.39 12.00 -2.71
N ARG A 73 -4.79 12.11 -1.45
CA ARG A 73 -4.08 11.49 -0.34
C ARG A 73 -4.48 10.04 -0.20
N LEU A 74 -3.48 9.17 -0.15
CA LEU A 74 -3.65 7.75 0.12
C LEU A 74 -3.37 7.45 1.59
N GLN A 75 -4.20 6.58 2.16
CA GLN A 75 -3.96 5.97 3.46
C GLN A 75 -3.96 4.45 3.29
N ARG A 76 -3.07 3.79 4.03
CA ARG A 76 -3.10 2.33 4.14
C ARG A 76 -4.40 1.92 4.79
N ARG A 77 -5.11 0.99 4.16
CA ARG A 77 -6.25 0.34 4.78
C ARG A 77 -5.70 -0.59 5.86
N GLU A 78 -6.05 -0.31 7.11
CA GLU A 78 -5.80 -1.26 8.18
C GLU A 78 -6.65 -2.50 7.90
N THR A 79 -6.02 -3.54 7.35
CA THR A 79 -6.61 -4.87 7.35
C THR A 79 -6.70 -5.27 8.81
N ILE A 80 -7.90 -5.28 9.37
CA ILE A 80 -8.15 -5.89 10.68
C ILE A 80 -7.50 -7.28 10.62
N LEU A 81 -6.42 -7.45 11.38
CA LEU A 81 -5.63 -8.67 11.43
C LEU A 81 -6.53 -9.80 11.90
N GLY A 82 -7.03 -10.57 10.95
CA GLY A 82 -7.76 -11.79 11.17
C GLY A 82 -9.20 -11.57 11.63
N MET A 83 -10.12 -12.26 10.95
CA MET A 83 -11.33 -12.72 11.62
C MET A 83 -10.89 -13.45 12.89
N GLN A 84 -11.09 -12.86 14.07
CA GLN A 84 -10.97 -13.63 15.29
C GLN A 84 -12.07 -14.70 15.25
N LYS A 85 -11.66 -15.96 15.20
CA LYS A 85 -12.57 -17.11 15.30
C LYS A 85 -13.35 -16.93 16.60
N ARG A 86 -14.63 -16.55 16.49
CA ARG A 86 -15.53 -16.52 17.65
C ARG A 86 -15.52 -17.92 18.24
N GLU A 87 -15.24 -18.02 19.53
CA GLU A 87 -15.25 -19.28 20.24
C GLU A 87 -16.68 -19.84 20.17
N ALA A 88 -16.86 -20.97 19.50
CA ALA A 88 -18.13 -21.67 19.45
C ALA A 88 -18.22 -22.53 20.71
N LEU A 89 -18.87 -22.02 21.76
CA LEU A 89 -19.08 -22.77 23.01
C LEU A 89 -19.72 -24.15 22.75
N ASN A 90 -20.54 -24.26 21.70
CA ASN A 90 -21.11 -25.53 21.22
C ASN A 90 -20.49 -25.93 19.87
N CYS A 91 -19.46 -26.78 19.93
CA CYS A 91 -18.84 -27.37 18.75
C CYS A 91 -19.60 -28.64 18.33
N HIS A 92 -20.24 -28.61 17.16
CA HIS A 92 -20.87 -29.79 16.58
C HIS A 92 -19.96 -30.41 15.52
N LYS A 93 -19.78 -31.73 15.58
CA LYS A 93 -18.90 -32.48 14.67
C LYS A 93 -19.57 -32.57 13.29
N ILE A 94 -19.15 -31.73 12.35
CA ILE A 94 -19.61 -31.84 10.95
C ILE A 94 -18.99 -33.11 10.37
N ARG A 95 -19.84 -34.10 10.03
CA ARG A 95 -19.41 -35.25 9.23
C ARG A 95 -19.25 -34.77 7.78
N HIS A 96 -18.02 -34.50 7.38
CA HIS A 96 -17.68 -34.20 5.99
C HIS A 96 -17.90 -35.46 5.15
N PHE A 97 -18.80 -35.38 4.16
CA PHE A 97 -18.91 -36.38 3.13
C PHE A 97 -18.02 -35.94 1.97
N GLU A 98 -16.87 -36.61 1.82
CA GLU A 98 -15.98 -36.41 0.69
C GLU A 98 -16.73 -36.73 -0.60
N ASN A 99 -16.79 -35.75 -1.51
CA ASN A 99 -17.37 -35.96 -2.83
C ASN A 99 -16.30 -36.56 -3.76
N LYS A 100 -16.45 -37.83 -4.15
CA LYS A 100 -15.50 -38.60 -4.98
C LYS A 100 -15.71 -38.43 -6.49
N PHE A 101 -16.31 -37.35 -6.98
CA PHE A 101 -16.35 -37.11 -8.42
C PHE A 101 -15.12 -36.33 -8.86
N VAL A 102 -14.06 -37.09 -9.16
CA VAL A 102 -12.98 -36.66 -10.07
C VAL A 102 -13.63 -36.46 -11.45
N VAL A 103 -13.47 -35.27 -12.02
CA VAL A 103 -13.74 -35.04 -13.44
C VAL A 103 -12.40 -34.83 -14.10
N GLU A 104 -12.12 -35.66 -15.11
CA GLU A 104 -10.97 -35.59 -16.02
C GLU A 104 -11.15 -34.47 -17.04
#